data_AF-A0A9P5TDL3-F1
#
_entry.id   AF-A0A9P5TDL3-F1
#
_cell.length_a   1.000
_cell.length_b   1.000
_cell.length_c   1.000
_cell.angle_alpha   90.00
_cell.angle_beta   90.00
_cell.angle_gamma   90.00
#
_symmetry.space_group_name_H-M   'P 1'
#
loop_
_entity.id
_entity.type
_entity.pdbx_description
1 polymer ?
#
loop_
_entity_poly.entity_id
_entity_poly.type
_entity_poly.pdbx_seq_one_letter_code
_entity_poly.pdbx_strand_id
1 'polypeptide(L)'
;MAVAAAGAAPHVYLHNIPSVLGNNPGLPHVLADVDLDRAILAGEGIVQEHLTHAKGVADLLKGARGLNPMITEEIAESARLRAIAVEAAHATAHYAPVNHVNVLQGIHEQMVAMNIQLHEQMVAMNIQHHQTNQRLDQHTIRLDQQALRLDQIAAATDNNRRISRNAFLAMTGGNYTPLRKINEGHGLVRAQAVGHNLGQAAQQALAVPQPVPNVGDTPPAFNPKIEEYSHFHILGLIVFYNDDFGIALVDTLPTRIQKVRRFLAEF
;
A
#
# COMPACT_ATOMS: atom_id res chain seq x y z
N MET A 1 41.09 -15.64 -31.38
CA MET A 1 40.40 -14.43 -31.90
C MET A 1 41.03 -13.23 -31.23
N ALA A 2 41.69 -12.37 -31.99
CA ALA A 2 42.38 -11.19 -31.48
C ALA A 2 41.36 -10.09 -31.14
N VAL A 3 41.45 -9.55 -29.92
CA VAL A 3 40.69 -8.36 -29.50
C VAL A 3 41.33 -7.16 -30.20
N ALA A 4 40.63 -6.57 -31.16
CA ALA A 4 41.06 -5.32 -31.79
C ALA A 4 41.10 -4.24 -30.70
N ALA A 5 42.28 -3.63 -30.49
CA ALA A 5 42.41 -2.47 -29.64
C ALA A 5 41.55 -1.35 -30.23
N ALA A 6 40.45 -1.01 -29.55
CA ALA A 6 39.66 0.17 -29.89
C ALA A 6 40.57 1.39 -29.70
N GLY A 7 41.05 1.97 -30.80
CA GLY A 7 41.79 3.23 -30.76
C GLY A 7 40.95 4.28 -30.06
N ALA A 8 41.49 4.89 -29.01
CA ALA A 8 40.83 5.99 -28.32
C ALA A 8 40.40 7.04 -29.36
N ALA A 9 39.14 7.47 -29.31
CA ALA A 9 38.65 8.50 -30.22
C ALA A 9 39.56 9.74 -30.10
N PRO A 10 39.99 10.34 -31.22
CA PRO A 10 40.88 11.51 -31.18
C PRO A 10 40.20 12.63 -30.40
N HIS A 11 40.94 13.29 -29.51
CA HIS A 11 40.45 14.49 -28.84
C HIS A 11 40.24 15.60 -29.87
N VAL A 12 39.09 16.29 -29.79
CA VAL A 12 38.72 17.35 -30.73
C VAL A 12 38.44 18.66 -30.01
N TYR A 13 38.61 19.79 -30.71
CA TYR A 13 38.24 21.10 -30.18
C TYR A 13 36.71 21.18 -30.01
N LEU A 14 36.24 21.57 -28.82
CA LEU A 14 34.81 21.69 -28.52
C LEU A 14 34.16 22.95 -29.13
N HIS A 15 34.95 23.98 -29.40
CA HIS A 15 34.49 25.28 -29.89
C HIS A 15 35.45 25.81 -30.96
N ASN A 16 34.93 26.66 -31.85
CA ASN A 16 35.75 27.38 -32.81
C ASN A 16 36.68 28.35 -32.08
N ILE A 17 37.97 28.30 -32.38
CA ILE A 17 38.95 29.29 -31.93
C ILE A 17 39.28 30.16 -33.15
N PRO A 18 38.79 31.41 -33.21
CA PRO A 18 39.02 32.28 -34.36
C PRO A 18 40.53 32.53 -34.57
N SER A 19 40.90 32.84 -35.81
CA SER A 19 42.25 33.27 -36.14
C SER A 19 42.52 34.68 -35.63
N VAL A 20 43.79 35.09 -35.59
CA VAL A 20 44.15 36.45 -35.15
C VAL A 20 43.59 37.46 -36.14
N LEU A 21 43.66 37.18 -37.44
CA LEU A 21 43.05 37.98 -38.49
C LEU A 21 41.52 38.03 -38.36
N GLY A 22 40.88 36.89 -38.05
CA GLY A 22 39.43 36.83 -37.85
C GLY A 22 38.92 37.76 -36.76
N ASN A 23 39.71 37.98 -35.71
CA ASN A 23 39.41 38.94 -34.64
C ASN A 23 39.89 40.37 -34.95
N ASN A 24 40.78 40.55 -35.93
CA ASN A 24 41.43 41.81 -36.26
C ASN A 24 41.48 42.02 -37.79
N PRO A 25 40.34 42.31 -38.45
CA PRO A 25 40.22 42.27 -39.91
C PRO A 25 41.03 43.34 -40.67
N GLY A 26 41.69 44.27 -39.96
CA GLY A 26 42.58 45.29 -40.53
C GLY A 26 44.04 44.85 -40.67
N LEU A 27 44.40 43.63 -40.22
CA LEU A 27 45.75 43.11 -40.34
C LEU A 27 46.02 42.55 -41.74
N PRO A 28 47.26 42.64 -42.26
CA PRO A 28 47.69 41.85 -43.40
C PRO A 28 47.53 40.35 -43.08
N HIS A 29 47.15 39.55 -44.09
CA HIS A 29 47.01 38.09 -43.93
C HIS A 29 48.31 37.41 -43.46
N VAL A 30 49.46 37.97 -43.84
CA VAL A 30 50.79 37.48 -43.48
C VAL A 30 51.65 38.62 -42.94
N LEU A 31 52.29 38.39 -41.80
CA LEU A 31 53.35 39.25 -41.25
C LEU A 31 54.60 38.40 -41.03
N ALA A 32 55.69 38.70 -41.75
CA ALA A 32 56.97 38.00 -41.63
C ALA A 32 56.85 36.45 -41.67
N ASP A 33 56.15 35.96 -42.71
CA ASP A 33 55.92 34.53 -43.00
C ASP A 33 55.05 33.76 -42.00
N VAL A 34 54.39 34.45 -41.06
CA VAL A 34 53.44 33.84 -40.13
C VAL A 34 52.00 33.98 -40.62
N ASP A 35 51.30 32.85 -40.64
CA ASP A 35 49.89 32.73 -40.98
C ASP A 35 49.01 33.28 -39.84
N LEU A 36 48.33 34.40 -40.09
CA LEU A 36 47.40 35.00 -39.14
C LEU A 36 45.95 34.57 -39.36
N ASP A 37 45.67 33.88 -40.46
CA ASP A 37 44.32 33.53 -40.90
C ASP A 37 43.86 32.13 -40.49
N ARG A 38 44.80 31.27 -40.05
CA ARG A 38 44.51 29.93 -39.53
C ARG A 38 43.57 29.94 -38.34
N ALA A 39 42.29 29.62 -38.56
CA ALA A 39 41.32 29.33 -37.52
C ALA A 39 41.42 27.85 -37.10
N ILE A 40 40.87 27.52 -35.94
CA ILE A 40 40.71 26.12 -35.50
C ILE A 40 39.21 25.90 -35.33
N LEU A 41 38.64 24.97 -36.09
CA LEU A 41 37.21 24.70 -36.07
C LEU A 41 36.85 23.66 -35.00
N ALA A 42 35.63 23.76 -34.48
CA ALA A 42 35.05 22.76 -33.61
C ALA A 42 34.99 21.41 -34.35
N GLY A 43 35.38 20.33 -33.66
CA GLY A 43 35.49 19.00 -34.24
C GLY A 43 36.84 18.70 -34.92
N GLU A 44 37.72 19.69 -35.12
CA GLU A 44 39.09 19.42 -35.55
C GLU A 44 39.88 18.70 -34.45
N GLY A 45 40.82 17.85 -34.85
CA GLY A 45 41.69 17.14 -33.92
C GLY A 45 42.60 18.09 -33.13
N ILE A 46 42.73 17.84 -31.83
CA ILE A 46 43.68 18.54 -30.97
C ILE A 46 45.09 18.02 -31.27
N VAL A 47 45.83 18.80 -32.06
CA VAL A 47 47.20 18.48 -32.49
C VAL A 47 48.21 19.51 -31.98
N GLN A 48 49.42 19.07 -31.65
CA GLN A 48 50.49 19.92 -31.08
C GLN A 48 50.87 21.09 -32.00
N GLU A 49 50.68 20.93 -33.30
CA GLU A 49 50.93 21.95 -34.31
C GLU A 49 50.10 23.22 -34.06
N HIS A 50 48.82 23.07 -33.68
CA HIS A 50 47.93 24.21 -33.39
C HIS A 50 48.43 25.05 -32.21
N LEU A 51 48.91 24.38 -31.16
CA LEU A 51 49.48 25.04 -29.98
C LEU A 51 50.79 25.76 -30.31
N THR A 52 51.68 25.08 -31.04
CA THR A 52 52.98 25.63 -31.46
C THR A 52 52.78 26.85 -32.34
N HIS A 53 51.86 26.77 -33.30
CA HIS A 53 51.50 27.87 -34.18
C HIS A 53 50.92 29.06 -33.40
N ALA A 54 49.93 28.83 -32.52
CA ALA A 54 49.30 29.91 -31.76
C ALA A 54 50.28 30.65 -30.83
N LYS A 55 51.20 29.92 -30.17
CA LYS A 55 52.26 30.53 -29.35
C LYS A 55 53.26 31.32 -30.20
N GLY A 56 53.69 30.76 -31.34
CA GLY A 56 54.59 31.44 -32.28
C GLY A 56 54.02 32.76 -32.81
N VAL A 57 52.73 32.78 -33.17
CA VAL A 57 52.02 34.01 -33.59
C VAL A 57 52.00 35.05 -32.47
N ALA A 58 51.67 34.64 -31.24
CA ALA A 58 51.60 35.54 -30.10
C ALA A 58 52.97 36.18 -29.78
N ASP A 59 54.04 35.38 -29.78
CA ASP A 59 55.40 35.85 -29.53
C ASP A 59 55.91 36.78 -30.65
N LEU A 60 55.61 36.45 -31.91
CA LEU A 60 55.97 37.29 -33.05
C LEU A 60 55.28 38.66 -32.98
N LEU A 61 53.97 38.71 -32.76
CA LEU A 61 53.23 39.97 -32.68
C LEU A 61 53.66 40.82 -31.49
N LYS A 62 53.96 40.18 -30.35
CA LYS A 62 54.54 40.86 -29.19
C LYS A 62 55.90 41.49 -29.50
N GLY A 63 56.77 40.79 -30.22
CA GLY A 63 58.08 41.30 -30.63
C GLY A 63 58.00 42.40 -31.70
N ALA A 64 57.05 42.28 -32.63
CA ALA A 64 56.90 43.19 -33.77
C ALA A 64 56.20 44.53 -33.43
N ARG A 65 55.59 44.65 -32.24
CA ARG A 65 54.91 45.86 -31.74
C ARG A 65 55.75 47.14 -31.82
N GLY A 66 57.08 47.02 -31.67
CA GLY A 66 58.00 48.17 -31.77
C GLY A 66 58.47 48.51 -33.19
N LEU A 67 58.21 47.61 -34.16
CA LEU A 67 58.73 47.70 -35.52
C LEU A 67 57.64 48.01 -36.54
N ASN A 68 56.38 47.66 -36.24
CA ASN A 68 55.24 47.89 -37.13
C ASN A 68 54.11 48.61 -36.38
N PRO A 69 53.78 49.87 -36.74
CA PRO A 69 52.74 50.64 -36.08
C PRO A 69 51.32 50.08 -36.30
N MET A 70 51.14 49.15 -37.24
CA MET A 70 49.86 48.44 -37.43
C MET A 70 49.61 47.36 -36.37
N ILE A 71 50.64 46.90 -35.65
CA ILE A 71 50.52 45.90 -34.59
C ILE A 71 50.30 46.63 -33.27
N THR A 72 49.04 46.83 -32.91
CA THR A 72 48.66 47.46 -31.64
C THR A 72 48.79 46.49 -30.46
N GLU A 73 48.69 47.02 -29.25
CA GLU A 73 48.66 46.19 -28.04
C GLU A 73 47.48 45.21 -28.04
N GLU A 74 46.32 45.66 -28.53
CA GLU A 74 45.10 44.85 -28.60
C GLU A 74 45.28 43.64 -29.52
N ILE A 75 46.00 43.81 -30.63
CA ILE A 75 46.33 42.72 -31.56
C ILE A 75 47.25 41.69 -30.91
N ALA A 76 48.31 42.15 -30.24
CA ALA A 76 49.23 41.27 -29.52
C ALA A 76 48.52 40.51 -28.39
N GLU A 77 47.63 41.19 -27.65
CA GLU A 77 46.84 40.58 -26.58
C GLU A 77 45.80 39.59 -27.12
N SER A 78 45.13 39.90 -28.24
CA SER A 78 44.24 38.96 -28.93
C SER A 78 44.97 37.67 -29.33
N ALA A 79 46.20 37.78 -29.85
CA ALA A 79 47.01 36.61 -30.18
C ALA A 79 47.43 35.80 -28.93
N ARG A 80 47.75 36.49 -27.83
CA ARG A 80 48.07 35.85 -26.54
C ARG A 80 46.87 35.09 -25.97
N LEU A 81 45.69 35.71 -25.96
CA LEU A 81 44.45 35.09 -25.49
C LEU A 81 44.09 33.86 -26.34
N ARG A 82 44.30 33.95 -27.65
CA ARG A 82 44.16 32.80 -28.56
C ARG A 82 45.11 31.66 -28.19
N ALA A 83 46.39 31.93 -27.94
CA ALA A 83 47.35 30.91 -27.52
C ALA A 83 46.94 30.24 -26.20
N ILE A 84 46.47 31.02 -25.22
CA ILE A 84 45.95 30.52 -23.94
C ILE A 84 44.73 29.62 -24.15
N ALA A 85 43.80 30.01 -25.01
CA ALA A 85 42.61 29.21 -25.31
C ALA A 85 42.97 27.85 -25.94
N VAL A 86 43.92 27.84 -26.87
CA VAL A 86 44.43 26.59 -27.48
C VAL A 86 45.13 25.73 -26.44
N GLU A 87 45.97 26.32 -25.58
CA GLU A 87 46.66 25.61 -24.49
C GLU A 87 45.69 25.01 -23.47
N ALA A 88 44.64 25.74 -23.08
CA ALA A 88 43.60 25.25 -22.20
C ALA A 88 42.84 24.07 -22.81
N ALA A 89 42.54 24.11 -24.11
CA ALA A 89 41.91 23.00 -24.83
C ALA A 89 42.82 21.76 -24.84
N HIS A 90 44.12 21.93 -25.08
CA HIS A 90 45.12 20.87 -25.00
C HIS A 90 45.24 20.28 -23.60
N ALA A 91 45.36 21.13 -22.58
CA ALA A 91 45.46 20.69 -21.20
C ALA A 91 44.20 19.95 -20.75
N THR A 92 43.02 20.41 -21.17
CA THR A 92 41.75 19.73 -20.90
C THR A 92 41.69 18.39 -21.61
N ALA A 93 42.10 18.30 -22.87
CA ALA A 93 42.12 17.03 -23.60
C ALA A 93 43.06 15.99 -22.97
N HIS A 94 44.26 16.40 -22.55
CA HIS A 94 45.29 15.50 -22.04
C HIS A 94 45.17 15.18 -20.55
N TYR A 95 44.65 16.12 -19.76
CA TYR A 95 44.68 16.04 -18.30
C TYR A 95 43.33 16.25 -17.63
N ALA A 96 42.25 16.56 -18.37
CA ALA A 96 40.94 16.57 -17.72
C ALA A 96 40.59 15.13 -17.30
N PRO A 97 40.31 14.92 -16.00
CA PRO A 97 39.90 13.62 -15.53
C PRO A 97 38.61 13.19 -16.24
N VAL A 98 38.59 11.93 -16.67
CA VAL A 98 37.50 11.23 -17.35
C VAL A 98 36.13 11.77 -16.95
N ASN A 99 35.48 12.47 -17.89
CA ASN A 99 34.07 12.81 -17.99
C ASN A 99 33.22 12.68 -16.70
N HIS A 100 33.55 13.47 -15.66
CA HIS A 100 32.82 13.45 -14.38
C HIS A 100 31.31 13.69 -14.54
N VAL A 101 30.90 14.42 -15.58
CA VAL A 101 29.50 14.63 -15.92
C VAL A 101 28.80 13.31 -16.26
N ASN A 102 29.42 12.45 -17.07
CA ASN A 102 28.87 11.14 -17.40
C ASN A 102 28.78 10.23 -16.17
N VAL A 103 29.76 10.29 -15.25
CA VAL A 103 29.73 9.51 -14.01
C VAL A 103 28.60 9.97 -13.10
N LEU A 104 28.43 11.28 -12.92
CA LEU A 104 27.35 11.85 -12.12
C LEU A 104 25.97 11.56 -12.72
N GLN A 105 25.85 11.60 -14.05
CA GLN A 105 24.61 11.21 -14.73
C GLN A 105 24.29 9.74 -14.52
N GLY A 106 25.28 8.84 -14.64
CA GLY A 106 25.08 7.41 -14.38
C GLY A 106 24.66 7.12 -12.92
N ILE A 107 25.25 7.82 -11.95
CA ILE A 107 24.85 7.71 -10.53
C ILE A 107 23.40 8.20 -10.34
N HIS A 108 23.03 9.32 -10.97
CA HIS A 108 21.68 9.85 -10.88
C HIS A 108 20.65 8.89 -11.47
N GLU A 109 20.90 8.36 -12.66
CA GLU A 109 20.04 7.36 -13.32
C GLU A 109 19.90 6.09 -12.46
N GLN A 110 21.00 5.61 -11.87
CA GLN A 110 20.98 4.46 -10.97
C GLN A 110 20.17 4.74 -9.70
N MET A 111 20.29 5.93 -9.10
CA MET A 111 19.49 6.34 -7.95
C MET A 111 17.99 6.40 -8.27
N VAL A 112 17.63 6.95 -9.43
CA VAL A 112 16.24 7.02 -9.88
C VAL A 112 15.68 5.61 -10.07
N ALA A 113 16.42 4.72 -10.75
CA ALA A 113 16.02 3.33 -10.93
C ALA A 113 15.83 2.60 -9.59
N MET A 114 16.75 2.79 -8.64
CA MET A 114 16.66 2.20 -7.30
C MET A 114 15.45 2.73 -6.53
N ASN A 115 15.15 4.03 -6.60
CA ASN A 115 13.98 4.62 -5.96
C ASN A 115 12.67 4.06 -6.53
N ILE A 116 12.60 3.87 -7.85
CA ILE A 116 11.44 3.24 -8.51
C ILE A 116 11.29 1.81 -7.99
N GLN A 117 12.36 1.02 -7.98
CA GLN A 117 12.33 -0.37 -7.50
C GLN A 117 11.90 -0.46 -6.03
N LEU A 118 12.42 0.40 -5.16
CA LEU A 118 12.01 0.45 -3.75
C LEU A 118 10.54 0.83 -3.61
N HIS A 119 10.05 1.77 -4.41
CA HIS A 119 8.64 2.15 -4.40
C HIS A 119 7.74 0.98 -4.82
N GLU A 120 8.07 0.30 -5.91
CA GLU A 120 7.35 -0.88 -6.38
C GLU A 120 7.34 -2.00 -5.32
N GLN A 121 8.48 -2.25 -4.68
CA GLN A 121 8.59 -3.25 -3.62
C GLN A 121 7.75 -2.87 -2.39
N MET A 122 7.73 -1.60 -1.98
CA MET A 122 6.87 -1.13 -0.89
C MET A 122 5.39 -1.27 -1.24
N VAL A 123 4.99 -0.95 -2.47
CA VAL A 123 3.61 -1.10 -2.92
C VAL A 123 3.20 -2.57 -2.90
N ALA A 124 4.02 -3.46 -3.45
CA ALA A 124 3.76 -4.90 -3.42
C ALA A 124 3.64 -5.45 -1.98
N MET A 125 4.55 -5.01 -1.09
CA MET A 125 4.53 -5.39 0.32
C MET A 125 3.26 -4.90 1.02
N ASN A 126 2.84 -3.65 0.79
CA ASN A 126 1.61 -3.10 1.35
C ASN A 126 0.36 -3.85 0.87
N ILE A 127 0.30 -4.22 -0.41
CA ILE A 127 -0.79 -5.03 -0.96
C ILE A 127 -0.82 -6.41 -0.28
N GLN A 128 0.33 -7.06 -0.11
CA GLN A 128 0.42 -8.36 0.55
C GLN A 128 0.00 -8.29 2.02
N HIS A 129 0.41 -7.24 2.75
CA HIS A 129 -0.02 -7.02 4.13
C HIS A 129 -1.54 -6.83 4.21
N HIS A 130 -2.11 -6.01 3.32
CA HIS A 130 -3.56 -5.79 3.29
C HIS A 130 -4.33 -7.08 3.04
N GLN A 131 -3.91 -7.89 2.07
CA GLN A 131 -4.51 -9.20 1.80
C GLN A 131 -4.39 -10.16 2.98
N THR A 132 -3.25 -10.15 3.67
CA THR A 132 -3.03 -11.00 4.85
C THR A 132 -3.99 -10.62 5.99
N ASN A 133 -4.17 -9.32 6.24
CA ASN A 133 -5.10 -8.83 7.25
C ASN A 133 -6.55 -9.21 6.92
N GLN A 134 -6.98 -9.03 5.67
CA GLN A 134 -8.31 -9.45 5.23
C GLN A 134 -8.55 -10.95 5.46
N ARG A 135 -7.54 -11.80 5.21
CA ARG A 135 -7.64 -13.24 5.46
C ARG A 135 -7.75 -13.54 6.96
N LEU A 136 -7.00 -12.83 7.80
CA LEU A 136 -7.08 -12.99 9.26
C LEU A 136 -8.48 -12.62 9.79
N ASP A 137 -9.07 -11.54 9.29
CA ASP A 137 -10.42 -11.14 9.66
C ASP A 137 -11.45 -12.22 9.28
N GLN A 138 -11.34 -12.77 8.06
CA GLN A 138 -12.19 -13.87 7.61
C GLN A 138 -12.02 -15.14 8.47
N HIS A 139 -10.79 -15.46 8.87
CA HIS A 139 -10.52 -16.60 9.76
C HIS A 139 -11.13 -16.39 11.14
N THR A 140 -11.06 -15.18 11.69
CA THR A 140 -11.66 -14.83 12.99
C THR A 140 -13.18 -15.04 12.96
N ILE A 141 -13.86 -14.50 11.96
CA ILE A 141 -15.32 -14.68 11.78
C ILE A 141 -15.69 -16.16 11.68
N ARG A 142 -14.90 -16.97 10.95
CA ARG A 142 -15.15 -18.41 10.84
C ARG A 142 -14.99 -19.14 12.16
N LEU A 143 -13.98 -18.78 12.96
CA LEU A 143 -13.75 -19.39 14.28
C LEU A 143 -14.90 -19.07 15.24
N ASP A 144 -15.38 -17.83 15.26
CA ASP A 144 -16.53 -17.43 16.10
C ASP A 144 -17.80 -18.20 15.70
N GLN A 145 -18.05 -18.35 14.39
CA GLN A 145 -19.17 -19.15 13.88
C GLN A 145 -19.05 -20.64 14.24
N GLN A 146 -17.83 -21.18 14.23
CA GLN A 146 -17.58 -22.57 14.62
C GLN A 146 -17.77 -22.78 16.12
N ALA A 147 -17.26 -21.87 16.96
CA ALA A 147 -17.44 -21.92 18.41
C ALA A 147 -18.93 -21.93 18.77
N LEU A 148 -19.70 -21.01 18.17
CA LEU A 148 -21.15 -20.97 18.34
C LEU A 148 -21.82 -22.28 17.91
N ARG A 149 -21.47 -22.84 16.75
CA ARG A 149 -22.04 -24.12 16.29
C ARG A 149 -21.73 -25.26 17.26
N LEU A 150 -20.53 -25.29 17.84
CA LEU A 150 -20.17 -26.29 18.84
C LEU A 150 -21.01 -26.14 20.11
N ASP A 151 -21.25 -24.92 20.57
CA ASP A 151 -22.13 -24.65 21.72
C ASP A 151 -23.58 -25.08 21.42
N GLN A 152 -24.07 -24.83 20.21
CA GLN A 152 -25.40 -25.29 19.77
C GLN A 152 -25.49 -26.82 19.75
N ILE A 153 -24.48 -27.52 19.23
CA ILE A 153 -24.42 -28.99 19.21
C ILE A 153 -24.36 -29.54 20.64
N ALA A 154 -23.55 -28.94 21.51
CA ALA A 154 -23.44 -29.34 22.91
C ALA A 154 -24.78 -29.17 23.65
N ALA A 155 -25.46 -28.03 23.44
CA ALA A 155 -26.77 -27.75 24.00
C ALA A 155 -27.83 -28.73 23.47
N ALA A 156 -27.86 -28.99 22.16
CA ALA A 156 -28.79 -29.95 21.54
C ALA A 156 -28.56 -31.39 22.07
N THR A 157 -27.30 -31.79 22.24
CA THR A 157 -26.95 -33.10 22.79
C THR A 157 -27.42 -33.26 24.24
N ASP A 158 -27.24 -32.23 25.08
CA ASP A 158 -27.78 -32.24 26.45
C ASP A 158 -29.31 -32.23 26.43
N ASN A 159 -29.93 -31.48 25.51
CA ASN A 159 -31.37 -31.44 25.35
C ASN A 159 -31.95 -32.80 24.98
N ASN A 160 -31.32 -33.59 24.12
CA ASN A 160 -31.78 -34.95 23.82
C ASN A 160 -31.93 -35.78 25.11
N ARG A 161 -30.96 -35.70 26.02
CA ARG A 161 -31.00 -36.39 27.33
C ARG A 161 -32.13 -35.85 28.21
N ARG A 162 -32.29 -34.52 28.27
CA ARG A 162 -33.35 -33.87 29.05
C ARG A 162 -34.74 -34.18 28.51
N ILE A 163 -34.91 -34.20 27.19
CA ILE A 163 -36.16 -34.56 26.50
C ILE A 163 -36.54 -36.00 26.83
N SER A 164 -35.62 -36.96 26.69
CA SER A 164 -35.91 -38.36 27.07
C SER A 164 -36.32 -38.49 28.54
N ARG A 165 -35.64 -37.75 29.44
CA ARG A 165 -36.01 -37.72 30.87
C ARG A 165 -37.40 -37.09 31.07
N ASN A 166 -37.66 -35.96 30.44
CA ASN A 166 -38.93 -35.25 30.53
C ASN A 166 -40.09 -36.07 29.97
N ALA A 167 -39.89 -36.83 28.89
CA ALA A 167 -40.89 -37.75 28.35
C ALA A 167 -41.30 -38.80 29.38
N PHE A 168 -40.34 -39.38 30.10
CA PHE A 168 -40.62 -40.31 31.19
C PHE A 168 -41.34 -39.62 32.37
N LEU A 169 -40.94 -38.41 32.74
CA LEU A 169 -41.56 -37.65 33.82
C LEU A 169 -42.99 -37.21 33.48
N ALA A 170 -43.27 -36.92 32.20
CA ALA A 170 -44.59 -36.60 31.70
C ALA A 170 -45.61 -37.73 31.91
N MET A 171 -45.14 -38.98 31.92
CA MET A 171 -45.96 -40.17 32.18
C MET A 171 -46.15 -40.44 33.67
N THR A 172 -45.18 -40.05 34.50
CA THR A 172 -45.15 -40.36 35.94
C THR A 172 -45.58 -39.20 36.83
N GLY A 173 -45.92 -38.05 36.24
CA GLY A 173 -46.29 -36.83 36.98
C GLY A 173 -45.11 -36.11 37.64
N GLY A 174 -43.89 -36.32 37.12
CA GLY A 174 -42.66 -35.72 37.65
C GLY A 174 -42.43 -34.28 37.22
N ASN A 175 -41.45 -33.63 37.87
CA ASN A 175 -41.04 -32.25 37.60
C ASN A 175 -40.15 -32.14 36.36
N TYR A 176 -40.51 -31.30 35.40
CA TYR A 176 -39.74 -31.12 34.17
C TYR A 176 -38.38 -30.47 34.44
N THR A 177 -37.39 -30.81 33.62
CA THR A 177 -36.11 -30.11 33.55
C THR A 177 -36.14 -29.15 32.35
N PRO A 178 -35.73 -27.88 32.49
CA PRO A 178 -35.70 -26.97 31.35
C PRO A 178 -34.70 -27.45 30.30
N LEU A 179 -34.93 -27.15 29.03
CA LEU A 179 -33.92 -27.34 28.00
C LEU A 179 -32.86 -26.23 28.08
N ARG A 180 -31.69 -26.51 27.51
CA ARG A 180 -30.69 -25.49 27.20
C ARG A 180 -31.09 -24.74 25.95
N LYS A 181 -30.78 -23.46 25.91
CA LYS A 181 -30.99 -22.62 24.74
C LYS A 181 -30.10 -23.07 23.57
N ILE A 182 -30.68 -23.16 22.38
CA ILE A 182 -29.97 -23.52 21.13
C ILE A 182 -29.94 -22.39 20.10
N ASN A 183 -30.89 -21.45 20.17
CA ASN A 183 -30.96 -20.32 19.24
C ASN A 183 -30.28 -19.10 19.87
N GLU A 184 -29.55 -18.32 19.08
CA GLU A 184 -28.97 -17.05 19.53
C GLU A 184 -30.04 -15.96 19.73
N GLY A 185 -29.66 -14.87 20.40
CA GLY A 185 -30.50 -13.67 20.53
C GLY A 185 -31.62 -13.83 21.55
N HIS A 186 -32.78 -13.20 21.34
CA HIS A 186 -33.93 -13.32 22.23
C HIS A 186 -35.24 -13.26 21.44
N GLY A 187 -36.27 -13.94 21.92
CA GLY A 187 -37.57 -14.03 21.24
C GLY A 187 -38.53 -12.91 21.58
N LEU A 188 -38.07 -11.70 21.89
CA LEU A 188 -38.98 -10.61 22.32
C LEU A 188 -40.04 -10.30 21.26
N VAL A 189 -39.61 -10.18 20.00
CA VAL A 189 -40.51 -9.92 18.87
C VAL A 189 -41.52 -11.07 18.71
N ARG A 190 -41.08 -12.32 18.86
CA ARG A 190 -41.97 -13.50 18.81
C ARG A 190 -42.97 -13.50 19.97
N ALA A 191 -42.51 -13.19 21.17
CA ALA A 191 -43.34 -13.12 22.37
C ALA A 191 -44.40 -12.01 22.25
N GLN A 192 -44.04 -10.85 21.71
CA GLN A 192 -44.97 -9.76 21.44
C GLN A 192 -46.01 -10.15 20.39
N ALA A 193 -45.62 -10.86 19.33
CA ALA A 193 -46.55 -11.37 18.33
C ALA A 193 -47.57 -12.33 18.96
N VAL A 194 -47.11 -13.31 19.75
CA VAL A 194 -48.00 -14.26 20.45
C VAL A 194 -48.87 -13.55 21.49
N GLY A 195 -48.32 -12.55 22.19
CA GLY A 195 -48.96 -11.76 23.24
C GLY A 195 -49.76 -10.54 22.75
N HIS A 196 -50.09 -10.42 21.46
CA HIS A 196 -50.80 -9.26 20.89
C HIS A 196 -52.10 -8.86 21.62
N ASN A 197 -52.82 -9.82 22.21
CA ASN A 197 -54.06 -9.59 22.95
C ASN A 197 -53.86 -9.26 24.43
N LEU A 198 -52.61 -9.25 24.91
CA LEU A 198 -52.31 -8.76 26.25
C LEU A 198 -52.49 -7.24 26.31
N GLY A 199 -53.03 -6.74 27.42
CA GLY A 199 -53.08 -5.30 27.67
C GLY A 199 -51.69 -4.68 27.59
N GLN A 200 -51.61 -3.40 27.18
CA GLN A 200 -50.34 -2.69 26.95
C GLN A 200 -49.34 -2.82 28.10
N ALA A 201 -49.81 -2.77 29.36
CA ALA A 201 -48.95 -2.94 30.54
C ALA A 201 -48.23 -4.31 30.58
N ALA A 202 -48.91 -5.38 30.16
CA ALA A 202 -48.32 -6.72 30.14
C ALA A 202 -47.34 -6.91 28.96
N GLN A 203 -47.56 -6.22 27.84
CA GLN A 203 -46.58 -6.17 26.74
C GLN A 203 -45.33 -5.37 27.12
N GLN A 204 -45.50 -4.28 27.87
CA GLN A 204 -44.39 -3.48 28.40
C GLN A 204 -43.57 -4.21 29.47
N ALA A 205 -44.21 -5.14 30.21
CA ALA A 205 -43.52 -5.98 31.18
C ALA A 205 -42.65 -7.08 30.54
N LEU A 206 -42.83 -7.36 29.24
CA LEU A 206 -41.92 -8.23 28.50
C LEU A 206 -40.65 -7.46 28.17
N ALA A 207 -39.58 -7.76 28.89
CA ALA A 207 -38.27 -7.21 28.66
C ALA A 207 -37.30 -8.27 28.12
N VAL A 208 -36.29 -7.82 27.39
CA VAL A 208 -35.13 -8.68 27.09
C VAL A 208 -34.39 -8.95 28.41
N PRO A 209 -34.12 -10.22 28.76
CA PRO A 209 -33.32 -10.52 29.94
C PRO A 209 -31.95 -9.86 29.83
N GLN A 210 -31.47 -9.29 30.95
CA GLN A 210 -30.12 -8.73 31.05
C GLN A 210 -29.34 -9.49 32.12
N PRO A 211 -28.23 -10.17 31.76
CA PRO A 211 -27.65 -10.27 30.41
C PRO A 211 -28.52 -11.08 29.43
N VAL A 212 -28.35 -10.85 28.12
CA VAL A 212 -29.01 -11.64 27.07
C VAL A 212 -28.59 -13.10 27.22
N PRO A 213 -29.53 -14.07 27.26
CA PRO A 213 -29.18 -15.46 27.49
C PRO A 213 -28.37 -16.02 26.31
N ASN A 214 -27.25 -16.66 26.63
CA ASN A 214 -26.36 -17.30 25.67
C ASN A 214 -26.85 -18.70 25.29
N VAL A 215 -26.33 -19.24 24.18
CA VAL A 215 -26.51 -20.65 23.84
C VAL A 215 -25.95 -21.51 24.97
N GLY A 216 -26.68 -22.56 25.36
CA GLY A 216 -26.32 -23.44 26.47
C GLY A 216 -26.89 -23.05 27.84
N ASP A 217 -27.40 -21.84 28.00
CA ASP A 217 -28.04 -21.38 29.24
C ASP A 217 -29.41 -22.04 29.47
N THR A 218 -29.86 -22.05 30.72
CA THR A 218 -31.22 -22.46 31.12
C THR A 218 -32.01 -21.27 31.67
N PRO A 219 -33.37 -21.25 31.55
CA PRO A 219 -34.16 -20.13 32.05
C PRO A 219 -33.99 -19.96 33.57
N PRO A 220 -33.67 -18.74 34.07
CA PRO A 220 -33.31 -18.53 35.47
C PRO A 220 -34.47 -18.74 36.45
N ALA A 221 -35.72 -18.55 36.01
CA ALA A 221 -36.93 -18.70 36.83
C ALA A 221 -37.85 -19.81 36.29
N PHE A 222 -37.26 -20.93 35.84
CA PHE A 222 -38.05 -22.05 35.32
C PHE A 222 -38.85 -22.72 36.45
N ASN A 223 -40.19 -22.72 36.33
CA ASN A 223 -41.04 -23.52 37.21
C ASN A 223 -41.16 -24.96 36.64
N PRO A 224 -40.76 -26.01 37.37
CA PRO A 224 -40.86 -27.39 36.88
C PRO A 224 -42.30 -27.89 36.65
N LYS A 225 -43.30 -27.23 37.23
CA LYS A 225 -44.71 -27.57 37.10
C LYS A 225 -45.36 -26.77 35.97
N ILE A 226 -45.21 -27.25 34.73
CA ILE A 226 -45.66 -26.53 33.52
C ILE A 226 -47.18 -26.29 33.52
N GLU A 227 -47.96 -27.18 34.14
CA GLU A 227 -49.42 -27.06 34.24
C GLU A 227 -49.86 -25.81 35.02
N GLU A 228 -48.98 -25.22 35.85
CA GLU A 228 -49.23 -23.98 36.62
C GLU A 228 -48.88 -22.71 35.83
N TYR A 229 -48.46 -22.83 34.57
CA TYR A 229 -47.96 -21.69 33.80
C TYR A 229 -49.10 -20.75 33.39
N SER A 230 -48.94 -19.48 33.74
CA SER A 230 -49.74 -18.40 33.15
C SER A 230 -49.22 -18.04 31.75
N HIS A 231 -50.02 -17.26 31.00
CA HIS A 231 -49.59 -16.76 29.70
C HIS A 231 -48.26 -16.00 29.76
N PHE A 232 -48.01 -15.26 30.84
CA PHE A 232 -46.78 -14.50 31.04
C PHE A 232 -45.54 -15.41 31.19
N HIS A 233 -45.67 -16.53 31.90
CA HIS A 233 -44.57 -17.51 32.02
C HIS A 233 -44.20 -18.09 30.65
N ILE A 234 -45.20 -18.42 29.83
CA ILE A 234 -44.98 -18.94 28.47
C ILE A 234 -44.27 -17.89 27.60
N LEU A 235 -44.71 -16.64 27.63
CA LEU A 235 -44.05 -15.57 26.88
C LEU A 235 -42.60 -15.36 27.36
N GLY A 236 -42.35 -15.43 28.66
CA GLY A 236 -40.98 -15.40 29.22
C GLY A 236 -40.10 -16.51 28.64
N LEU A 237 -40.64 -17.72 28.47
CA LEU A 237 -39.93 -18.81 27.79
C LEU A 237 -39.68 -18.51 26.31
N ILE A 238 -40.64 -17.94 25.58
CA ILE A 238 -40.45 -17.53 24.18
C ILE A 238 -39.30 -16.52 24.06
N VAL A 239 -39.28 -15.51 24.95
CA VAL A 239 -38.19 -14.52 24.99
C VAL A 239 -36.85 -15.21 25.26
N PHE A 240 -36.81 -16.13 26.22
CA PHE A 240 -35.58 -16.85 26.56
C PHE A 240 -35.09 -17.74 25.43
N TYR A 241 -35.90 -18.67 24.92
CA TYR A 241 -35.48 -19.67 23.93
C TYR A 241 -35.41 -19.13 22.49
N ASN A 242 -35.95 -17.93 22.25
CA ASN A 242 -36.10 -17.37 20.90
C ASN A 242 -36.87 -18.32 19.96
N ASP A 243 -37.96 -18.90 20.48
CA ASP A 243 -38.81 -19.88 19.80
C ASP A 243 -40.26 -19.66 20.25
N ASP A 244 -41.22 -19.74 19.33
CA ASP A 244 -42.65 -19.59 19.62
C ASP A 244 -43.33 -20.93 19.98
N PHE A 245 -42.60 -22.05 19.94
CA PHE A 245 -43.09 -23.40 20.22
C PHE A 245 -44.26 -23.82 19.33
N GLY A 246 -44.40 -23.19 18.15
CA GLY A 246 -45.54 -23.38 17.26
C GLY A 246 -46.85 -22.81 17.82
N ILE A 247 -46.81 -21.93 18.81
CA ILE A 247 -48.00 -21.29 19.39
C ILE A 247 -48.63 -20.31 18.38
N ALA A 248 -49.92 -20.49 18.14
CA ALA A 248 -50.73 -19.61 17.31
C ALA A 248 -51.50 -18.60 18.16
N LEU A 249 -51.86 -17.48 17.52
CA LEU A 249 -52.60 -16.37 18.14
C LEU A 249 -53.92 -16.83 18.79
N VAL A 250 -54.61 -17.78 18.14
CA VAL A 250 -55.91 -18.32 18.56
C VAL A 250 -55.83 -19.41 19.63
N ASP A 251 -54.63 -19.87 19.99
CA ASP A 251 -54.48 -20.93 20.97
C ASP A 251 -54.94 -20.48 22.36
N THR A 252 -55.75 -21.30 23.01
CA THR A 252 -56.12 -21.12 24.41
C THR A 252 -54.93 -21.41 25.33
N LEU A 253 -54.98 -20.94 26.59
CA LEU A 253 -53.90 -21.19 27.54
C LEU A 253 -53.58 -22.70 27.71
N PRO A 254 -54.56 -23.62 27.87
CA PRO A 254 -54.27 -25.06 27.91
C PRO A 254 -53.54 -25.58 26.67
N THR A 255 -53.92 -25.13 25.46
CA THR A 255 -53.25 -25.51 24.21
C THR A 255 -51.79 -25.02 24.19
N ARG A 256 -51.54 -23.79 24.65
CA ARG A 256 -50.18 -23.24 24.74
C ARG A 256 -49.32 -24.01 25.74
N ILE A 257 -49.86 -24.32 26.92
CA ILE A 257 -49.22 -25.18 27.92
C ILE A 257 -48.84 -26.54 27.30
N GLN A 258 -49.78 -27.15 26.56
CA GLN A 258 -49.52 -28.42 25.90
C GLN A 258 -48.41 -28.33 24.83
N LYS A 259 -48.35 -27.24 24.05
CA LYS A 259 -47.26 -27.02 23.09
C LYS A 259 -45.90 -26.85 23.77
N VAL A 260 -45.83 -26.08 24.86
CA VAL A 260 -44.60 -25.96 25.67
C VAL A 260 -44.19 -27.31 26.26
N ARG A 261 -45.16 -28.08 26.76
CA ARG A 261 -44.92 -29.43 27.28
C ARG A 261 -44.33 -30.35 26.19
N ARG A 262 -44.91 -30.31 24.98
CA ARG A 262 -44.36 -31.06 23.83
C ARG A 262 -42.95 -30.62 23.50
N PHE A 263 -42.68 -29.31 23.39
CA PHE A 263 -41.32 -28.80 23.16
C PHE A 263 -40.29 -29.33 24.18
N LEU A 264 -40.69 -29.51 25.45
CA LEU A 264 -39.78 -29.99 26.50
C LEU A 264 -39.60 -31.51 26.54
N ALA A 265 -40.47 -32.30 25.91
CA ALA A 265 -40.55 -33.76 26.07
C ALA A 265 -40.67 -34.56 24.76
N GLU A 266 -40.91 -33.92 23.63
CA GLU A 266 -41.10 -34.52 22.33
C GLU A 266 -40.17 -33.83 21.31
N PHE A 267 -39.64 -34.61 20.36
CA PHE A 267 -38.80 -34.15 19.26
C PHE A 267 -39.63 -34.07 17.98
#